data_AF-A0ABD3PTY4-F1
#
_entry.id   AF-A0ABD3PTY4-F1
#
_cell.length_a   1.000
_cell.length_b   1.000
_cell.length_c   1.000
_cell.angle_alpha   90.00
_cell.angle_beta   90.00
_cell.angle_gamma   90.00
#
_symmetry.space_group_name_H-M   'P 1'
#
loop_
_entity.id
_entity.type
_entity.pdbx_description
1 polymer ?
#
loop_
_entity_poly.entity_id
_entity_poly.type
_entity_poly.pdbx_seq_one_letter_code
_entity_poly.pdbx_strand_id
1 'polypeptide(L)'
;MRAAIAVSSTLFLLSMGCLASLKRATIKTGGPLRAQEVANWAPPISFANVGPGAESDDAKPYYIFLQKFPLEHTFRSIFHTEVILCPKDKLDSEFTTTLDGILATLEPSRFTKDETSTSLQSGEKEPFAEIPEDKWKTQSSPNCIQLGYAGSSCATPCCSVPHKSKNVAYALNSRTAVIGNAMGNYKQLFLYGETELKDGTDAAFRAVCHGHYGAIEEGKLPKCVSNWAGTDYNPITNNCNTFTSTVLKCVFGLTDAKPSLWVSDLMSVTCPSEKGEDGSNVEQCVIPSEGAELFESEDVMLESE
;
A
#
# COMPACT_ATOMS: atom_id res chain seq x y z
N MET A 1 -28.85 -55.03 -9.43
CA MET A 1 -28.96 -53.70 -10.07
C MET A 1 -29.25 -52.66 -8.99
N ARG A 2 -28.49 -51.57 -9.01
CA ARG A 2 -28.69 -50.26 -8.33
C ARG A 2 -28.61 -50.24 -6.80
N ALA A 3 -27.40 -49.97 -6.30
CA ALA A 3 -27.19 -49.32 -5.02
C ALA A 3 -27.16 -47.80 -5.26
N ALA A 4 -28.04 -47.06 -4.57
CA ALA A 4 -28.08 -45.60 -4.60
C ALA A 4 -27.14 -45.06 -3.49
N ILE A 5 -26.15 -44.27 -3.90
CA ILE A 5 -25.29 -43.52 -2.98
C ILE A 5 -25.90 -42.12 -2.86
N ALA A 6 -26.41 -41.80 -1.66
CA ALA A 6 -26.84 -40.46 -1.32
C ALA A 6 -25.61 -39.61 -1.00
N VAL A 7 -25.38 -38.56 -1.79
CA VAL A 7 -24.36 -37.54 -1.51
C VAL A 7 -25.00 -36.47 -0.64
N SER A 8 -24.61 -36.42 0.63
CA SER A 8 -25.02 -35.39 1.58
C SER A 8 -24.21 -34.12 1.31
N SER A 9 -24.86 -33.09 0.79
CA SER A 9 -24.31 -31.75 0.62
C SER A 9 -24.17 -31.06 1.98
N THR A 10 -23.03 -31.25 2.65
CA THR A 10 -22.68 -30.46 3.82
C THR A 10 -22.01 -29.17 3.36
N LEU A 11 -22.82 -28.10 3.28
CA LEU A 11 -22.37 -26.73 3.06
C LEU A 11 -21.55 -26.28 4.28
N PHE A 12 -20.21 -26.30 4.17
CA PHE A 12 -19.32 -25.76 5.19
C PHE A 12 -19.35 -24.22 5.11
N LEU A 13 -20.25 -23.61 5.89
CA LEU A 13 -20.15 -22.19 6.25
C LEU A 13 -18.98 -22.04 7.23
N LEU A 14 -17.78 -21.83 6.68
CA LEU A 14 -16.65 -21.29 7.44
C LEU A 14 -16.97 -19.83 7.78
N SER A 15 -17.60 -19.63 8.94
CA SER A 15 -17.56 -18.38 9.69
C SER A 15 -16.09 -18.08 10.01
N MET A 16 -15.37 -17.45 9.08
CA MET A 16 -14.06 -16.87 9.34
C MET A 16 -14.25 -15.61 10.18
N GLY A 17 -14.39 -15.85 11.49
CA GLY A 17 -14.31 -14.79 12.47
C GLY A 17 -12.90 -14.22 12.50
N CYS A 18 -12.73 -13.03 11.94
CA CYS A 18 -11.82 -12.03 12.50
C CYS A 18 -12.29 -11.72 13.93
N LEU A 19 -12.02 -12.63 14.87
CA LEU A 19 -12.13 -12.37 16.29
C LEU A 19 -10.95 -11.49 16.66
N ALA A 20 -11.17 -10.17 16.59
CA ALA A 20 -10.39 -9.22 17.34
C ALA A 20 -10.33 -9.72 18.79
N SER A 21 -9.12 -9.89 19.31
CA SER A 21 -8.87 -10.31 20.69
C SER A 21 -9.39 -9.23 21.65
N LEU A 22 -10.66 -9.33 22.04
CA LEU A 22 -11.25 -8.55 23.10
C LEU A 22 -10.81 -9.13 24.44
N LYS A 23 -9.67 -8.64 24.97
CA LYS A 23 -9.35 -8.81 26.39
C LYS A 23 -10.37 -8.03 27.21
N ARG A 24 -11.23 -8.76 27.93
CA ARG A 24 -12.26 -8.27 28.85
C ARG A 24 -11.59 -7.57 30.03
N ALA A 25 -11.50 -6.24 30.01
CA ALA A 25 -11.17 -5.44 31.18
C ALA A 25 -12.43 -5.28 32.05
N THR A 26 -12.36 -5.78 33.28
CA THR A 26 -13.43 -5.66 34.28
C THR A 26 -13.49 -4.22 34.79
N ILE A 27 -14.48 -3.44 34.35
CA ILE A 27 -14.73 -2.09 34.85
C ILE A 27 -15.65 -2.17 36.07
N LYS A 28 -15.14 -1.76 37.24
CA LYS A 28 -15.94 -1.45 38.43
C LYS A 28 -16.77 -0.20 38.15
N THR A 29 -18.06 -0.30 38.39
CA THR A 29 -19.04 0.79 38.29
C THR A 29 -18.83 1.83 39.41
N GLY A 30 -18.72 3.10 39.03
CA GLY A 30 -18.68 4.22 39.96
C GLY A 30 -19.12 5.52 39.30
N GLY A 31 -20.36 5.95 39.61
CA GLY A 31 -20.81 7.34 39.72
C GLY A 31 -20.89 8.24 38.46
N PRO A 32 -21.91 9.12 38.36
CA PRO A 32 -22.09 9.99 37.19
C PRO A 32 -21.23 11.25 37.32
N LEU A 33 -20.41 11.53 36.30
CA LEU A 33 -19.72 12.82 36.15
C LEU A 33 -20.03 13.41 34.76
N ARG A 34 -20.84 14.47 34.83
CA ARG A 34 -20.74 15.76 34.11
C ARG A 34 -20.19 15.73 32.67
N ALA A 35 -21.07 16.04 31.73
CA ALA A 35 -20.71 16.48 30.39
C ALA A 35 -20.02 17.86 30.44
N GLN A 36 -18.73 17.92 30.10
CA GLN A 36 -18.02 19.08 29.57
C GLN A 36 -16.62 18.66 29.08
N GLU A 37 -16.17 19.30 27.98
CA GLU A 37 -14.85 19.21 27.32
C GLU A 37 -14.59 18.02 26.38
N VAL A 38 -15.08 18.17 25.14
CA VAL A 38 -14.54 17.51 23.94
C VAL A 38 -13.81 18.57 23.12
N ALA A 39 -12.60 18.93 23.52
CA ALA A 39 -11.63 19.66 22.71
C ALA A 39 -10.25 19.46 23.36
N ASN A 40 -9.29 18.92 22.61
CA ASN A 40 -7.84 18.79 22.85
C ASN A 40 -7.32 17.35 22.67
N TRP A 41 -7.35 16.86 21.43
CA TRP A 41 -6.51 15.74 20.99
C TRP A 41 -5.72 16.12 19.73
N ALA A 42 -4.86 17.11 19.88
CA ALA A 42 -3.60 17.24 19.17
C ALA A 42 -2.71 18.16 20.03
N PRO A 43 -1.53 17.72 20.51
CA PRO A 43 -0.54 18.71 20.94
C PRO A 43 -0.18 19.56 19.70
N PRO A 44 0.06 20.88 19.86
CA PRO A 44 0.59 21.67 18.77
C PRO A 44 1.91 21.03 18.33
N ILE A 45 2.00 20.69 17.05
CA ILE A 45 3.27 20.36 16.41
C ILE A 45 4.10 21.65 16.50
N SER A 46 5.01 21.68 17.46
CA SER A 46 6.10 22.65 17.49
C SER A 46 6.96 22.36 16.28
N PHE A 47 6.74 23.09 15.19
CA PHE A 47 7.74 23.27 14.14
C PHE A 47 8.92 24.00 14.80
N ALA A 48 9.84 23.23 15.38
CA ALA A 48 11.18 23.74 15.61
C ALA A 48 11.71 24.12 14.22
N ASN A 49 12.07 25.39 14.05
CA ASN A 49 12.80 25.90 12.89
C ASN A 49 14.07 25.07 12.66
N VAL A 50 13.93 23.98 11.92
CA VAL A 50 15.01 23.39 11.15
C VAL A 50 15.16 24.35 9.98
N GLY A 51 16.25 25.11 9.95
CA GLY A 51 16.54 26.02 8.84
C GLY A 51 16.49 25.29 7.50
N PRO A 52 16.27 26.00 6.38
CA PRO A 52 16.20 25.39 5.07
C PRO A 52 17.61 24.92 4.69
N GLY A 53 17.96 23.71 5.12
CA GLY A 53 18.87 22.89 4.35
C GLY A 53 18.09 22.52 3.10
N ALA A 54 18.33 23.25 2.02
CA ALA A 54 17.92 22.86 0.68
C ALA A 54 18.64 21.54 0.34
N GLU A 55 18.10 20.44 0.83
CA GLU A 55 18.29 19.13 0.22
C GLU A 55 17.59 19.26 -1.15
N SER A 56 18.30 19.00 -2.24
CA SER A 56 17.75 19.19 -3.57
C SER A 56 16.47 18.36 -3.74
N ASP A 57 15.44 18.96 -4.35
CA ASP A 57 14.14 18.37 -4.75
C ASP A 57 14.28 17.28 -5.84
N ASP A 58 15.40 16.57 -5.85
CA ASP A 58 15.67 15.53 -6.83
C ASP A 58 14.90 14.27 -6.43
N ALA A 59 14.12 13.74 -7.37
CA ALA A 59 13.42 12.49 -7.17
C ALA A 59 14.43 11.38 -6.85
N LYS A 60 14.25 10.71 -5.71
CA LYS A 60 15.13 9.63 -5.27
C LYS A 60 14.57 8.29 -5.76
N PRO A 61 15.41 7.36 -6.23
CA PRO A 61 14.96 6.06 -6.70
C PRO A 61 14.71 5.08 -5.53
N TYR A 62 13.66 4.28 -5.65
CA TYR A 62 13.22 3.28 -4.67
C TYR A 62 12.99 1.93 -5.33
N TYR A 63 13.40 0.85 -4.67
CA TYR A 63 12.90 -0.49 -4.98
C TYR A 63 11.53 -0.71 -4.35
N ILE A 64 10.66 -1.40 -5.08
CA ILE A 64 9.30 -1.76 -4.66
C ILE A 64 9.27 -3.27 -4.42
N PHE A 65 8.99 -3.65 -3.17
CA PHE A 65 8.81 -5.04 -2.78
C PHE A 65 7.39 -5.33 -2.34
N LEU A 66 6.97 -6.58 -2.49
CA LEU A 66 5.86 -7.16 -1.77
C LEU A 66 6.41 -8.11 -0.71
N GLN A 67 5.92 -8.00 0.52
CA GLN A 67 6.11 -9.03 1.53
C GLN A 67 4.84 -9.82 1.77
N LYS A 68 5.00 -11.13 1.93
CA LYS A 68 3.90 -12.10 2.10
C LYS A 68 4.10 -12.88 3.39
N PHE A 69 3.03 -13.00 4.17
CA PHE A 69 3.02 -13.75 5.43
C PHE A 69 1.84 -14.71 5.46
N PRO A 70 2.02 -15.99 5.81
CA PRO A 70 0.88 -16.82 6.16
C PRO A 70 0.24 -16.30 7.46
N LEU A 71 -1.07 -16.49 7.58
CA LEU A 71 -1.82 -16.14 8.79
C LEU A 71 -1.88 -17.31 9.77
N GLU A 72 -1.81 -16.99 11.06
CA GLU A 72 -2.05 -17.95 12.14
C GLU A 72 -3.42 -18.63 11.98
N HIS A 73 -3.50 -19.90 12.39
CA HIS A 73 -4.73 -20.72 12.34
C HIS A 73 -5.33 -20.98 10.94
N THR A 74 -4.61 -20.70 9.86
CA THR A 74 -5.11 -20.91 8.49
C THR A 74 -4.45 -22.10 7.78
N PHE A 75 -3.68 -22.93 8.49
CA PHE A 75 -2.82 -23.97 7.89
C PHE A 75 -1.91 -23.43 6.76
N ARG A 76 -1.56 -22.14 6.83
CA ARG A 76 -0.81 -21.40 5.79
C ARG A 76 -1.49 -21.40 4.41
N SER A 77 -2.81 -21.45 4.38
CA SER A 77 -3.61 -21.35 3.15
C SER A 77 -4.08 -19.91 2.87
N ILE A 78 -4.04 -19.03 3.88
CA ILE A 78 -4.42 -17.63 3.76
C ILE A 78 -3.24 -16.76 4.13
N PHE A 79 -3.07 -15.70 3.36
CA PHE A 79 -1.90 -14.84 3.43
C PHE A 79 -2.28 -13.38 3.57
N HIS A 80 -1.40 -12.65 4.25
CA HIS A 80 -1.38 -11.21 4.34
C HIS A 80 -0.23 -10.68 3.50
N THR A 81 -0.49 -9.60 2.78
CA THR A 81 0.50 -8.93 1.92
C THR A 81 0.61 -7.46 2.23
N GLU A 82 1.82 -6.92 2.02
CA GLU A 82 2.15 -5.50 2.22
C GLU A 82 3.19 -5.06 1.19
N VAL A 83 3.22 -3.77 0.88
CA VAL A 83 4.22 -3.16 0.00
C VAL A 83 5.32 -2.53 0.84
N ILE A 84 6.58 -2.77 0.48
CA ILE A 84 7.74 -2.12 1.07
C ILE A 84 8.45 -1.29 0.01
N LEU A 85 8.80 -0.04 0.34
CA LEU A 85 9.62 0.83 -0.51
C LEU A 85 10.95 1.07 0.17
N CYS A 86 12.06 0.77 -0.49
CA CYS A 86 13.39 1.02 0.06
C CYS A 86 14.19 1.94 -0.86
N PRO A 87 14.74 3.06 -0.37
CA PRO A 87 15.63 3.89 -1.18
C PRO A 87 16.84 3.07 -1.66
N LYS A 88 17.19 3.18 -2.95
CA LYS A 88 18.29 2.38 -3.52
C LYS A 88 19.63 2.68 -2.82
N ASP A 89 19.86 3.93 -2.43
CA ASP A 89 21.09 4.41 -1.79
C ASP A 89 21.24 3.98 -0.31
N LYS A 90 20.22 3.36 0.28
CA LYS A 90 20.20 2.94 1.69
C LYS A 90 20.35 1.43 1.89
N LEU A 91 20.50 0.67 0.81
CA LEU A 91 20.72 -0.77 0.83
C LEU A 91 22.20 -1.10 0.59
N ASP A 92 22.63 -2.28 1.03
CA ASP A 92 24.00 -2.73 0.81
C ASP A 92 24.30 -2.86 -0.69
N SER A 93 25.50 -2.46 -1.14
CA SER A 93 25.85 -2.39 -2.57
C SER A 93 25.84 -3.75 -3.29
N GLU A 94 26.18 -4.84 -2.59
CA GLU A 94 26.05 -6.20 -3.15
C GLU A 94 24.57 -6.55 -3.37
N PHE A 95 23.71 -6.14 -2.44
CA PHE A 95 22.29 -6.38 -2.51
C PHE A 95 21.65 -5.55 -3.63
N THR A 96 22.00 -4.27 -3.78
CA THR A 96 21.51 -3.43 -4.90
C THR A 96 21.92 -3.99 -6.25
N THR A 97 23.18 -4.45 -6.40
CA THR A 97 23.65 -5.11 -7.63
C THR A 97 22.82 -6.36 -7.96
N THR A 98 22.47 -7.14 -6.94
CA THR A 98 21.60 -8.32 -7.10
C THR A 98 20.20 -7.90 -7.55
N LEU A 99 19.63 -6.88 -6.91
CA LEU A 99 18.29 -6.39 -7.23
C LEU A 99 18.22 -5.79 -8.64
N ASP A 100 19.21 -5.01 -9.05
CA ASP A 100 19.28 -4.43 -10.40
C ASP A 100 19.36 -5.52 -11.48
N GLY A 101 20.12 -6.60 -11.21
CA GLY A 101 20.16 -7.77 -12.08
C GLY A 101 18.81 -8.47 -12.22
N ILE A 102 18.00 -8.51 -11.14
CA ILE A 102 16.64 -9.05 -11.16
C ILE A 102 15.69 -8.08 -11.87
N LEU A 103 15.75 -6.77 -11.59
CA LEU A 103 14.90 -5.76 -12.24
C LEU A 103 14.98 -5.82 -13.75
N ALA A 104 16.18 -6.06 -14.31
CA ALA A 104 16.38 -6.19 -15.74
C ALA A 104 15.56 -7.33 -16.39
N THR A 105 15.13 -8.33 -15.61
CA THR A 105 14.30 -9.45 -16.08
C THR A 105 12.81 -9.25 -15.83
N LEU A 106 12.41 -8.21 -15.09
CA LEU A 106 11.02 -7.96 -14.74
C LEU A 106 10.29 -7.09 -15.77
N GLU A 107 8.97 -7.21 -15.79
CA GLU A 107 8.08 -6.30 -16.50
C GLU A 107 8.23 -4.88 -15.89
N PRO A 108 8.56 -3.86 -16.71
CA PRO A 108 8.70 -2.50 -16.20
C PRO A 108 7.33 -1.93 -15.80
N SER A 109 7.34 -0.91 -14.94
CA SER A 109 6.13 -0.14 -14.67
C SER A 109 5.58 0.46 -15.97
N ARG A 110 4.26 0.43 -16.15
CA ARG A 110 3.62 1.12 -17.29
C ARG A 110 3.68 2.65 -17.19
N PHE A 111 4.16 3.19 -16.06
CA PHE A 111 4.30 4.63 -15.84
C PHE A 111 5.70 5.16 -16.19
N THR A 112 6.68 4.29 -16.48
CA THR A 112 7.99 4.76 -16.96
C THR A 112 7.87 5.18 -18.42
N LYS A 113 8.17 6.45 -18.72
CA LYS A 113 8.09 7.05 -20.07
C LYS A 113 9.21 6.61 -21.01
N ASP A 114 9.80 5.44 -20.79
CA ASP A 114 10.94 4.99 -21.60
C ASP A 114 10.42 4.45 -22.94
N GLU A 115 10.06 5.37 -23.84
CA GLU A 115 9.66 5.13 -25.23
C GLU A 115 10.77 4.42 -26.04
N THR A 116 11.98 4.36 -25.49
CA THR A 116 13.11 3.62 -26.04
C THR A 116 13.04 2.10 -25.85
N SER A 117 11.99 1.57 -25.21
CA SER A 117 11.64 0.15 -25.27
C SER A 117 11.06 -0.25 -26.64
N THR A 118 11.69 0.23 -27.71
CA THR A 118 11.55 -0.35 -29.05
C THR A 118 12.19 -1.74 -29.02
N SER A 119 11.33 -2.76 -28.99
CA SER A 119 11.60 -4.05 -29.61
C SER A 119 12.96 -4.69 -29.26
N LEU A 120 13.13 -5.19 -28.04
CA LEU A 120 14.16 -6.21 -27.79
C LEU A 120 13.58 -7.44 -27.08
N GLN A 121 13.44 -8.47 -27.92
CA GLN A 121 13.38 -9.89 -27.64
C GLN A 121 12.16 -10.40 -26.87
N SER A 122 11.52 -11.39 -27.48
CA SER A 122 10.39 -12.21 -27.03
C SER A 122 10.72 -13.08 -25.80
N GLY A 123 11.50 -12.58 -24.85
CA GLY A 123 11.56 -13.16 -23.51
C GLY A 123 10.32 -12.73 -22.75
N GLU A 124 9.55 -13.70 -22.27
CA GLU A 124 8.45 -13.44 -21.34
C GLU A 124 9.06 -12.81 -20.08
N LYS A 125 8.85 -11.51 -19.89
CA LYS A 125 9.28 -10.81 -18.69
C LYS A 125 8.39 -11.25 -17.54
N GLU A 126 9.00 -11.52 -16.39
CA GLU A 126 8.25 -11.95 -15.22
C GLU A 126 7.65 -10.72 -14.50
N PRO A 127 6.44 -10.84 -13.93
CA PRO A 127 5.78 -9.73 -13.22
C PRO A 127 6.51 -9.35 -11.92
N PHE A 128 7.20 -10.31 -11.29
CA PHE A 128 7.96 -10.13 -10.05
C PHE A 128 8.92 -11.31 -9.84
N ALA A 129 9.85 -11.20 -8.90
CA ALA A 129 10.74 -12.29 -8.52
C ALA A 129 10.88 -12.42 -7.00
N GLU A 130 10.92 -13.65 -6.49
CA GLU A 130 11.21 -13.91 -5.06
C GLU A 130 12.67 -13.62 -4.75
N ILE A 131 12.91 -12.87 -3.67
CA ILE A 131 14.25 -12.58 -3.17
C ILE A 131 14.60 -13.61 -2.10
N PRO A 132 15.69 -14.40 -2.27
CA PRO A 132 16.11 -15.38 -1.29
C PRO A 132 16.33 -14.77 0.10
N GLU A 133 15.89 -15.48 1.13
CA GLU A 133 15.93 -15.00 2.52
C GLU A 133 17.35 -14.64 2.99
N ASP A 134 18.34 -15.40 2.56
CA ASP A 134 19.74 -15.14 2.90
C ASP A 134 20.25 -13.78 2.40
N LYS A 135 19.64 -13.23 1.35
CA LYS A 135 19.99 -11.93 0.76
C LYS A 135 19.37 -10.77 1.52
N TRP A 136 18.07 -10.82 1.84
CA TRP A 136 17.40 -9.71 2.49
C TRP A 136 17.50 -9.73 4.02
N LYS A 137 17.83 -10.87 4.66
CA LYS A 137 17.95 -10.94 6.13
C LYS A 137 19.06 -10.07 6.71
N THR A 138 20.06 -9.71 5.91
CA THR A 138 21.19 -8.85 6.31
C THR A 138 20.82 -7.37 6.30
N GLN A 139 19.75 -6.98 5.61
CA GLN A 139 19.29 -5.60 5.45
C GLN A 139 18.56 -5.10 6.72
N SER A 140 19.33 -4.82 7.76
CA SER A 140 18.84 -4.40 9.09
C SER A 140 18.59 -2.91 9.24
N SER A 141 19.06 -2.10 8.30
CA SER A 141 18.94 -0.65 8.35
C SER A 141 17.48 -0.21 8.22
N PRO A 142 16.95 0.62 9.15
CA PRO A 142 15.54 1.00 9.20
C PRO A 142 15.22 2.16 8.25
N ASN A 143 15.43 1.96 6.95
CA ASN A 143 15.34 3.01 5.93
C ASN A 143 14.17 2.82 4.94
N CYS A 144 13.41 1.75 5.08
CA CYS A 144 12.30 1.45 4.18
C CYS A 144 10.96 1.95 4.73
N ILE A 145 9.98 2.08 3.84
CA ILE A 145 8.60 2.43 4.15
C ILE A 145 7.75 1.16 4.04
N GLN A 146 6.97 0.87 5.08
CA GLN A 146 5.99 -0.22 5.10
C GLN A 146 4.58 0.32 4.87
N LEU A 147 4.01 -0.04 3.73
CA LEU A 147 2.64 0.26 3.33
C LEU A 147 1.80 -1.01 3.48
N GLY A 148 0.86 -0.99 4.42
CA GLY A 148 -0.08 -2.09 4.62
C GLY A 148 -1.46 -1.56 4.98
N TYR A 149 -2.43 -2.47 5.10
CA TYR A 149 -3.79 -2.12 5.45
C TYR A 149 -4.38 -3.17 6.40
N ALA A 150 -5.13 -2.69 7.39
CA ALA A 150 -5.75 -3.54 8.40
C ALA A 150 -7.07 -2.94 8.90
N GLY A 151 -8.01 -3.80 9.29
CA GLY A 151 -9.26 -3.36 9.92
C GLY A 151 -9.02 -2.68 11.28
N SER A 152 -9.77 -1.61 11.54
CA SER A 152 -9.75 -0.90 12.82
C SER A 152 -11.06 -0.11 13.02
N SER A 153 -11.26 0.49 14.18
CA SER A 153 -12.50 1.22 14.49
C SER A 153 -12.53 2.67 13.98
N CYS A 154 -11.51 3.12 13.24
CA CYS A 154 -11.46 4.48 12.74
C CYS A 154 -12.19 4.60 11.38
N ALA A 155 -13.06 5.60 11.28
CA ALA A 155 -13.82 5.90 10.07
C ALA A 155 -13.16 6.99 9.20
N THR A 156 -12.13 7.65 9.72
CA THR A 156 -11.39 8.65 8.95
C THR A 156 -10.68 7.97 7.78
N PRO A 157 -10.79 8.51 6.56
CA PRO A 157 -10.03 8.00 5.43
C PRO A 157 -8.54 7.81 5.75
N CYS A 158 -7.98 6.72 5.26
CA CYS A 158 -6.58 6.31 5.40
C CYS A 158 -6.04 6.10 6.80
N CYS A 159 -6.88 6.18 7.83
CA CYS A 159 -6.45 5.98 9.21
C CYS A 159 -5.91 4.56 9.50
N SER A 160 -6.24 3.60 8.63
CA SER A 160 -5.82 2.20 8.72
C SER A 160 -4.63 1.84 7.82
N VAL A 161 -4.09 2.82 7.10
CA VAL A 161 -2.80 2.72 6.41
C VAL A 161 -1.74 3.30 7.36
N PRO A 162 -0.84 2.48 7.92
CA PRO A 162 0.00 2.94 9.01
C PRO A 162 1.15 3.82 8.49
N HIS A 163 1.17 5.07 8.94
CA HIS A 163 2.21 6.06 8.62
C HIS A 163 2.85 6.61 9.91
N LYS A 164 3.36 5.71 10.75
CA LYS A 164 4.04 6.04 12.01
C LYS A 164 5.54 5.81 11.88
N SER A 165 6.34 6.31 12.83
CA SER A 165 7.80 6.17 12.83
C SER A 165 8.28 4.73 12.57
N LYS A 166 7.60 3.71 13.12
CA LYS A 166 7.94 2.29 12.89
C LYS A 166 7.69 1.79 11.46
N ASN A 167 6.83 2.47 10.71
CA ASN A 167 6.45 2.14 9.34
C ASN A 167 7.30 2.91 8.34
N VAL A 168 7.68 4.15 8.63
CA VAL A 168 8.56 4.96 7.77
C VAL A 168 10.06 4.70 8.02
N ALA A 169 10.40 4.02 9.13
CA ALA A 169 11.72 3.52 9.44
C ALA A 169 11.71 1.98 9.58
N TYR A 170 11.16 1.31 8.56
CA TYR A 170 11.04 -0.14 8.52
C TYR A 170 12.37 -0.77 8.05
N ALA A 171 12.89 -1.74 8.80
CA ALA A 171 14.03 -2.53 8.35
C ALA A 171 13.55 -3.64 7.41
N LEU A 172 14.18 -3.80 6.24
CA LEU A 172 13.75 -4.79 5.25
C LEU A 172 13.79 -6.23 5.80
N ASN A 173 14.74 -6.53 6.69
CA ASN A 173 14.83 -7.81 7.37
C ASN A 173 13.82 -8.05 8.49
N SER A 174 13.02 -7.03 8.84
CA SER A 174 12.00 -7.14 9.88
C SER A 174 11.00 -8.25 9.54
N ARG A 175 10.57 -8.96 10.58
CA ARG A 175 9.55 -10.02 10.51
C ARG A 175 8.18 -9.52 10.95
N THR A 176 8.03 -8.23 11.22
CA THR A 176 6.78 -7.63 11.67
C THR A 176 5.89 -7.26 10.47
N ALA A 177 4.60 -7.53 10.62
CA ALA A 177 3.55 -7.02 9.74
C ALA A 177 2.73 -5.95 10.48
N VAL A 178 1.88 -5.25 9.74
CA VAL A 178 0.88 -4.32 10.25
C VAL A 178 -0.16 -5.02 11.12
N ILE A 179 -0.48 -6.28 10.80
CA ILE A 179 -1.42 -7.11 11.58
C ILE A 179 -0.68 -8.05 12.54
N GLY A 180 -1.31 -8.32 13.69
CA GLY A 180 -0.69 -9.10 14.76
C GLY A 180 -0.67 -10.62 14.55
N ASN A 181 -1.52 -11.16 13.68
CA ASN A 181 -1.66 -12.60 13.41
C ASN A 181 -0.89 -13.07 12.15
N ALA A 182 -0.03 -12.21 11.58
CA ALA A 182 0.86 -12.59 10.50
C ALA A 182 2.07 -13.36 11.06
N MET A 183 2.36 -14.51 10.45
CA MET A 183 3.45 -15.37 10.90
C MET A 183 4.80 -14.88 10.34
N GLY A 184 5.42 -13.92 11.01
CA GLY A 184 6.68 -13.27 10.61
C GLY A 184 7.81 -14.23 10.23
N ASN A 185 7.95 -15.35 10.94
CA ASN A 185 8.99 -16.36 10.67
C ASN A 185 8.88 -17.04 9.30
N TYR A 186 7.76 -16.87 8.61
CA TYR A 186 7.51 -17.39 7.25
C TYR A 186 7.36 -16.24 6.24
N LYS A 187 7.88 -15.05 6.56
CA LYS A 187 7.95 -13.93 5.63
C LYS A 187 8.66 -14.36 4.35
N GLN A 188 8.00 -14.10 3.22
CA GLN A 188 8.59 -14.12 1.89
C GLN A 188 8.66 -12.69 1.36
N LEU A 189 9.66 -12.41 0.52
CA LEU A 189 9.89 -11.08 -0.05
C LEU A 189 10.03 -11.21 -1.56
N PHE A 190 9.36 -10.33 -2.30
CA PHE A 190 9.33 -10.33 -3.76
C PHE A 190 9.65 -8.94 -4.27
N LEU A 191 10.51 -8.82 -5.28
CA LEU A 191 10.79 -7.57 -5.97
C LEU A 191 9.82 -7.43 -7.16
N TYR A 192 9.17 -6.28 -7.26
CA TYR A 192 8.20 -5.99 -8.31
C TYR A 192 8.71 -4.95 -9.31
N GLY A 193 9.55 -4.01 -8.86
CA GLY A 193 10.00 -2.93 -9.73
C GLY A 193 10.73 -1.84 -8.96
N GLU A 194 10.82 -0.68 -9.60
CA GLU A 194 11.36 0.53 -9.02
C GLU A 194 10.49 1.75 -9.37
N THR A 195 10.68 2.83 -8.63
CA THR A 195 9.99 4.11 -8.83
C THR A 195 10.88 5.26 -8.34
N GLU A 196 10.51 6.48 -8.71
CA GLU A 196 11.17 7.70 -8.24
C GLU A 196 10.20 8.54 -7.41
N LEU A 197 10.63 9.00 -6.23
CA LEU A 197 9.82 9.79 -5.31
C LEU A 197 10.56 11.05 -4.89
N LYS A 198 9.90 12.22 -4.97
CA LYS A 198 10.47 13.52 -4.59
C LYS A 198 10.49 13.76 -3.08
N ASP A 199 9.43 13.40 -2.35
CA ASP A 199 9.33 13.64 -0.89
C ASP A 199 9.44 12.37 -0.03
N GLY A 200 10.08 11.33 -0.56
CA GLY A 200 10.32 10.07 0.14
C GLY A 200 9.07 9.45 0.79
N THR A 201 9.06 9.36 2.12
CA THR A 201 8.01 8.65 2.90
C THR A 201 6.64 9.30 2.76
N ASP A 202 6.61 10.63 2.75
CA ASP A 202 5.36 11.39 2.66
C ASP A 202 4.76 11.27 1.25
N ALA A 203 5.60 11.30 0.21
CA ALA A 203 5.16 11.04 -1.16
C ALA A 203 4.54 9.64 -1.30
N ALA A 204 5.19 8.60 -0.76
CA ALA A 204 4.67 7.24 -0.80
C ALA A 204 3.31 7.09 -0.09
N PHE A 205 3.16 7.69 1.09
CA PHE A 205 1.89 7.66 1.80
C PHE A 205 0.81 8.45 1.07
N ARG A 206 1.11 9.66 0.59
CA ARG A 206 0.18 10.50 -0.20
C ARG A 206 -0.25 9.83 -1.49
N ALA A 207 0.64 9.07 -2.13
CA ALA A 207 0.34 8.32 -3.34
C ALA A 207 -0.70 7.21 -3.09
N VAL A 208 -0.60 6.50 -1.95
CA VAL A 208 -1.59 5.49 -1.53
C VAL A 208 -2.89 6.11 -1.06
N CYS A 209 -2.79 7.21 -0.31
CA CYS A 209 -3.91 7.90 0.32
C CYS A 209 -4.44 9.08 -0.48
N HIS A 210 -4.18 9.06 -1.78
CA HIS A 210 -4.51 10.12 -2.71
C HIS A 210 -6.03 10.37 -2.75
N GLY A 211 -6.43 11.65 -2.70
CA GLY A 211 -7.84 12.05 -2.70
C GLY A 211 -8.54 12.09 -1.32
N HIS A 212 -7.79 12.03 -0.21
CA HIS A 212 -8.34 12.07 1.15
C HIS A 212 -7.63 13.07 2.10
N TYR A 213 -8.38 13.56 3.10
CA TYR A 213 -8.12 14.74 3.94
C TYR A 213 -6.64 14.95 4.33
N GLY A 214 -6.10 16.13 3.99
CA GLY A 214 -4.73 16.54 4.31
C GLY A 214 -3.65 16.11 3.32
N ALA A 215 -3.97 15.26 2.33
CA ALA A 215 -3.02 14.90 1.28
C ALA A 215 -3.07 15.87 0.08
N ILE A 216 -4.25 16.31 -0.39
CA ILE A 216 -4.54 17.40 -1.37
C ILE A 216 -6.02 17.80 -1.20
N GLU A 217 -6.36 19.05 -1.53
CA GLU A 217 -7.70 19.66 -1.49
C GLU A 217 -8.84 18.72 -1.94
N GLU A 218 -9.94 18.75 -1.18
CA GLU A 218 -11.18 18.04 -1.51
C GLU A 218 -11.66 18.39 -2.93
N GLY A 219 -11.98 17.36 -3.73
CA GLY A 219 -12.73 17.53 -4.98
C GLY A 219 -11.91 17.68 -6.26
N LYS A 220 -10.57 17.66 -6.21
CA LYS A 220 -9.73 17.90 -7.40
C LYS A 220 -9.11 16.65 -8.04
N LEU A 221 -9.08 15.51 -7.35
CA LEU A 221 -8.47 14.27 -7.86
C LEU A 221 -9.37 13.06 -7.57
N PRO A 222 -9.49 12.08 -8.49
CA PRO A 222 -10.35 10.93 -8.32
C PRO A 222 -9.89 10.07 -7.15
N LYS A 223 -10.87 9.60 -6.37
CA LYS A 223 -10.64 8.66 -5.28
C LYS A 223 -9.99 7.41 -5.86
N CYS A 224 -8.80 7.09 -5.38
CA CYS A 224 -8.08 5.87 -5.71
C CYS A 224 -8.73 4.65 -5.07
N VAL A 225 -9.89 4.25 -5.62
CA VAL A 225 -10.61 3.00 -5.37
C VAL A 225 -11.31 2.89 -3.99
N SER A 226 -10.66 3.27 -2.88
CA SER A 226 -11.17 3.06 -1.51
C SER A 226 -10.69 4.16 -0.54
N ASN A 227 -11.44 4.43 0.54
CA ASN A 227 -10.96 5.38 1.55
C ASN A 227 -9.88 4.78 2.45
N TRP A 228 -9.70 3.46 2.45
CA TRP A 228 -8.79 2.76 3.37
C TRP A 228 -9.00 3.13 4.86
N ALA A 229 -10.23 3.50 5.23
CA ALA A 229 -10.61 3.63 6.63
C ALA A 229 -10.61 2.25 7.28
N GLY A 230 -10.45 2.20 8.60
CA GLY A 230 -10.49 0.94 9.33
C GLY A 230 -11.85 0.27 9.28
N THR A 231 -12.91 1.07 9.30
CA THR A 231 -14.30 0.61 9.19
C THR A 231 -14.65 0.08 7.80
N ASP A 232 -13.87 0.43 6.78
CA ASP A 232 -14.09 -0.01 5.40
C ASP A 232 -13.52 -1.42 5.15
N TYR A 233 -12.77 -1.97 6.11
CA TYR A 233 -12.10 -3.26 5.95
C TYR A 233 -13.13 -4.38 5.81
N ASN A 234 -13.03 -5.11 4.71
CA ASN A 234 -13.81 -6.31 4.43
C ASN A 234 -12.87 -7.46 4.10
N PRO A 235 -12.90 -8.58 4.83
CA PRO A 235 -11.98 -9.71 4.62
C PRO A 235 -11.99 -10.28 3.19
N ILE A 236 -13.04 -10.07 2.40
CA ILE A 236 -13.21 -10.63 1.06
C ILE A 236 -12.87 -9.59 -0.01
N THR A 237 -13.46 -8.40 0.07
CA THR A 237 -13.44 -7.43 -1.04
C THR A 237 -12.47 -6.28 -0.85
N ASN A 238 -12.35 -5.75 0.37
CA ASN A 238 -11.54 -4.57 0.70
C ASN A 238 -10.61 -4.92 1.86
N ASN A 239 -9.63 -5.76 1.59
CA ASN A 239 -8.68 -6.28 2.57
C ASN A 239 -7.24 -5.87 2.23
N CYS A 240 -6.28 -6.38 2.98
CA CYS A 240 -4.84 -6.16 2.77
C CYS A 240 -4.32 -6.58 1.38
N ASN A 241 -4.89 -7.63 0.78
CA ASN A 241 -4.46 -8.10 -0.55
C ASN A 241 -5.02 -7.21 -1.66
N THR A 242 -6.28 -6.77 -1.54
CA THR A 242 -6.86 -5.75 -2.44
C THR A 242 -6.06 -4.45 -2.34
N PHE A 243 -5.71 -4.02 -1.12
CA PHE A 243 -4.86 -2.86 -0.88
C PHE A 243 -3.52 -2.99 -1.60
N THR A 244 -2.77 -4.06 -1.34
CA THR A 244 -1.46 -4.30 -1.98
C THR A 244 -1.55 -4.30 -3.50
N SER A 245 -2.57 -4.95 -4.07
CA SER A 245 -2.82 -4.96 -5.51
C SER A 245 -3.10 -3.57 -6.06
N THR A 246 -3.87 -2.76 -5.32
CA THR A 246 -4.21 -1.39 -5.70
C THR A 246 -2.98 -0.50 -5.68
N VAL A 247 -2.13 -0.62 -4.65
CA VAL A 247 -0.88 0.13 -4.56
C VAL A 247 0.05 -0.23 -5.71
N LEU A 248 0.33 -1.52 -5.92
CA LEU A 248 1.22 -1.95 -7.01
C LEU A 248 0.71 -1.48 -8.38
N LYS A 249 -0.57 -1.72 -8.67
CA LYS A 249 -1.13 -1.43 -9.99
C LYS A 249 -1.44 0.03 -10.21
N CYS A 250 -2.22 0.66 -9.33
CA CYS A 250 -2.77 1.98 -9.60
C CYS A 250 -1.83 3.11 -9.18
N VAL A 251 -0.96 2.89 -8.19
CA VAL A 251 -0.01 3.89 -7.73
C VAL A 251 1.33 3.76 -8.45
N PHE A 252 1.86 2.54 -8.56
CA PHE A 252 3.19 2.32 -9.11
C PHE A 252 3.22 1.80 -10.55
N GLY A 253 2.07 1.52 -11.16
CA GLY A 253 2.01 1.11 -12.57
C GLY A 253 2.50 -0.32 -12.81
N LEU A 254 2.65 -1.11 -11.76
CA LEU A 254 3.16 -2.48 -11.79
C LEU A 254 1.99 -3.48 -11.96
N THR A 255 2.33 -4.75 -12.04
CA THR A 255 1.34 -5.84 -12.04
C THR A 255 0.58 -5.96 -10.71
N ASP A 256 -0.70 -6.32 -10.75
CA ASP A 256 -1.48 -6.73 -9.58
C ASP A 256 -1.39 -8.24 -9.30
N ALA A 257 -0.63 -8.99 -10.11
CA ALA A 257 -0.37 -10.40 -9.87
C ALA A 257 0.36 -10.59 -8.53
N LYS A 258 -0.06 -11.58 -7.74
CA LYS A 258 0.52 -11.87 -6.43
C LYS A 258 1.03 -13.30 -6.34
N PRO A 259 2.12 -13.55 -5.60
CA PRO A 259 2.75 -14.87 -5.56
C PRO A 259 1.89 -15.87 -4.81
N SER A 260 1.20 -16.76 -5.53
CA SER A 260 0.55 -17.97 -5.01
C SER A 260 -0.29 -17.71 -3.76
N LEU A 261 -1.24 -16.78 -3.87
CA LEU A 261 -2.19 -16.46 -2.79
C LEU A 261 -3.41 -17.38 -2.74
N TRP A 262 -3.56 -18.27 -3.73
CA TRP A 262 -4.67 -19.23 -3.86
C TRP A 262 -6.01 -18.50 -3.72
N VAL A 263 -6.83 -18.90 -2.75
CA VAL A 263 -8.15 -18.33 -2.48
C VAL A 263 -8.09 -16.94 -1.84
N SER A 264 -6.90 -16.40 -1.57
CA SER A 264 -6.74 -15.06 -0.98
C SER A 264 -6.63 -13.95 -2.03
N ASP A 265 -6.70 -14.29 -3.32
CA ASP A 265 -6.61 -13.38 -4.47
C ASP A 265 -7.85 -13.48 -5.36
N LEU A 266 -9.00 -13.08 -4.82
CA LEU A 266 -10.30 -13.26 -5.45
C LEU A 266 -10.78 -12.03 -6.22
N MET A 267 -10.05 -10.92 -6.16
CA MET A 267 -10.49 -9.63 -6.68
C MET A 267 -9.41 -9.02 -7.56
N SER A 268 -9.74 -8.80 -8.84
CA SER A 268 -8.95 -7.94 -9.71
C SER A 268 -9.16 -6.47 -9.32
N VAL A 269 -8.10 -5.67 -9.38
CA VAL A 269 -8.20 -4.24 -9.14
C VAL A 269 -8.38 -3.50 -10.45
N THR A 270 -9.36 -2.61 -10.50
CA THR A 270 -9.53 -1.65 -11.60
C THR A 270 -9.09 -0.29 -11.09
N CYS A 271 -8.20 0.36 -11.83
CA CYS A 271 -7.73 1.70 -11.49
C CYS A 271 -8.71 2.75 -12.03
N PRO A 272 -8.94 3.86 -11.32
CA PRO A 272 -9.65 4.98 -11.91
C PRO A 272 -8.89 5.48 -13.15
N SER A 273 -9.63 5.87 -14.18
CA SER A 273 -9.07 6.48 -15.38
C SER A 273 -9.29 7.98 -15.34
N GLU A 274 -8.23 8.76 -15.48
CA GLU A 274 -8.27 10.21 -15.74
C GLU A 274 -8.03 10.48 -17.22
N LYS A 275 -8.44 11.65 -17.73
CA LYS A 275 -7.98 12.10 -19.04
C LYS A 275 -6.69 12.89 -18.85
N GLY A 276 -5.60 12.44 -19.46
CA GLY A 276 -4.35 13.18 -19.55
C GLY A 276 -4.50 14.44 -20.40
N GLU A 277 -3.48 15.31 -20.38
CA GLU A 277 -3.44 16.57 -21.13
C GLU A 277 -3.62 16.36 -22.65
N ASP A 278 -3.24 15.20 -23.16
CA ASP A 278 -3.39 14.76 -24.56
C ASP A 278 -4.77 14.14 -24.85
N GLY A 279 -5.66 14.06 -23.86
CA GLY A 279 -6.97 13.44 -23.95
C GLY A 279 -6.97 11.91 -23.83
N SER A 280 -5.82 11.28 -23.59
CA SER A 280 -5.70 9.82 -23.37
C SER A 280 -6.21 9.44 -21.97
N ASN A 281 -6.73 8.22 -21.81
CA ASN A 281 -7.11 7.73 -20.48
C ASN A 281 -5.86 7.25 -19.73
N VAL A 282 -5.50 7.94 -18.65
CA VAL A 282 -4.45 7.55 -17.72
C VAL A 282 -5.10 6.76 -16.58
N GLU A 283 -4.87 5.44 -16.54
CA GLU A 283 -5.27 4.57 -15.43
C GLU A 283 -4.28 4.69 -14.25
N GLN A 284 -4.15 5.89 -13.70
CA GLN A 284 -3.17 6.23 -12.67
C GLN A 284 -3.82 6.97 -11.52
N CYS A 285 -3.43 6.57 -10.31
CA CYS A 285 -3.50 7.43 -9.15
C CYS A 285 -2.36 8.44 -9.26
N VAL A 286 -2.66 9.65 -9.71
CA VAL A 286 -1.63 10.69 -9.89
C VAL A 286 -0.89 10.86 -8.57
N ILE A 287 0.42 10.59 -8.55
CA ILE A 287 1.25 10.95 -7.41
C ILE A 287 1.44 12.46 -7.52
N PRO A 288 1.08 13.25 -6.51
CA PRO A 288 1.29 14.67 -6.59
C PRO A 288 2.77 14.98 -6.81
N SER A 289 3.09 15.61 -7.93
CA SER A 289 4.30 16.38 -8.04
C SER A 289 3.95 17.79 -7.59
N GLU A 290 4.73 18.37 -6.66
CA GLU A 290 4.56 19.79 -6.37
C GLU A 290 4.76 20.58 -7.67
N GLY A 291 3.78 21.42 -8.01
CA GLY A 291 3.84 22.29 -9.19
C GLY A 291 2.91 21.96 -10.35
N ALA A 292 1.93 21.06 -10.21
CA ALA A 292 0.77 21.11 -11.10
C ALA A 292 0.03 22.43 -10.83
N GLU A 293 0.38 23.48 -11.58
CA GLU A 293 -0.32 24.76 -11.54
C GLU A 293 -1.79 24.47 -11.75
N LEU A 294 -2.56 24.76 -10.71
CA LEU A 294 -4.00 24.87 -10.74
C LEU A 294 -4.36 25.83 -11.86
N PHE A 295 -4.80 25.32 -12.99
CA PHE A 295 -5.59 26.12 -13.92
C PHE A 295 -6.83 26.54 -13.14
N GLU A 296 -6.81 27.76 -12.60
CA GLU A 296 -8.02 28.49 -12.27
C GLU A 296 -8.85 28.50 -13.56
N SER A 297 -9.92 27.70 -13.60
CA SER A 297 -10.96 27.91 -14.59
C SER A 297 -11.50 29.32 -14.31
N GLU A 298 -11.10 30.28 -15.14
CA GLU A 298 -11.66 31.63 -15.12
C GLU A 298 -13.18 31.50 -15.13
N ASP A 299 -13.78 31.94 -14.03
CA ASP A 299 -15.22 32.17 -13.94
C ASP A 299 -15.61 33.10 -15.08
N VAL A 300 -16.39 32.57 -16.02
CA VAL A 300 -17.11 33.35 -17.02
C VAL A 300 -18.10 34.23 -16.25
N MET A 301 -17.67 35.45 -15.92
CA MET A 301 -18.55 36.55 -15.55
C MET A 301 -19.41 36.87 -16.77
N LEU A 302 -20.63 36.35 -16.76
CA LEU A 302 -21.72 36.85 -17.59
C LEU A 302 -22.05 38.27 -17.11
N GLU A 303 -21.46 39.26 -17.78
CA GLU A 303 -21.97 40.62 -17.76
C GLU A 303 -23.34 40.67 -18.43
N SER A 304 -24.20 41.45 -17.80
CA SER A 304 -25.58 41.78 -18.09
C SER A 304 -25.82 42.41 -19.46
N GLU A 305 -26.96 42.07 -20.05
CA GLU A 305 -27.81 43.01 -20.81
C GLU A 305 -29.23 43.04 -20.19
#